data_AF-A0A7C6J3D0-F1
#
_entry.id   AF-A0A7C6J3D0-F1
#
_cell.length_a   1.000
_cell.length_b   1.000
_cell.length_c   1.000
_cell.angle_alpha   90.00
_cell.angle_beta   90.00
_cell.angle_gamma   90.00
#
_symmetry.space_group_name_H-M   'P 1'
#
loop_
_entity.id
_entity.type
_entity.pdbx_description
1 polymer ?
#
loop_
_entity_poly.entity_id
_entity_poly.type
_entity_poly.pdbx_seq_one_letter_code
_entity_poly.pdbx_strand_id
1 'polypeptide(L)' 'MMGRKCEICAKEIPAERLKALPETKRCVECAREKGSDIVARRSEIGMDIDTYKDLLGAIRS' A
#
# COMPACT_ATOMS: atom_id res chain seq x y z
N MET A 1 5.26 -23.18 -11.63
CA MET A 1 5.16 -21.75 -11.27
C MET A 1 5.41 -21.64 -9.77
N MET A 2 6.55 -21.10 -9.34
CA MET A 2 6.84 -20.95 -7.92
C MET A 2 6.11 -19.73 -7.36
N GLY A 3 5.08 -19.96 -6.55
CA GLY A 3 4.52 -18.93 -5.68
C GLY A 3 5.60 -18.40 -4.74
N ARG A 4 5.74 -17.08 -4.63
CA ARG A 4 6.68 -16.50 -3.67
C ARG A 4 6.18 -16.79 -2.27
N LYS A 5 7.07 -17.24 -1.39
CA LYS A 5 6.79 -17.45 0.03
C LYS A 5 7.12 -16.21 0.83
N CYS A 6 6.36 -15.98 1.89
CA CYS A 6 6.60 -14.89 2.82
C CYS A 6 7.90 -15.11 3.59
N GLU A 7 8.72 -14.07 3.71
CA GLU A 7 9.97 -14.12 4.49
C GLU A 7 9.77 -14.28 6.01
N ILE A 8 8.56 -13.95 6.52
CA ILE A 8 8.26 -13.97 7.97
C ILE A 8 7.61 -15.29 8.40
N CYS A 9 6.55 -15.71 7.71
CA CYS A 9 5.77 -16.90 8.09
C CYS A 9 5.95 -18.10 7.16
N ALA A 10 6.77 -17.97 6.10
CA ALA A 10 6.99 -19.00 5.07
C ALA A 10 5.72 -19.48 4.33
N LYS A 11 4.55 -18.88 4.58
CA LYS A 11 3.30 -19.14 3.84
C LYS A 11 3.39 -18.58 2.42
N GLU A 12 2.60 -19.13 1.51
CA GLU A 12 2.50 -18.62 0.14
C GLU A 12 1.88 -17.21 0.12
N ILE A 13 2.50 -16.32 -0.66
CA ILE A 13 1.96 -14.98 -0.89
C ILE A 13 0.84 -15.10 -1.92
N PRO A 14 -0.38 -14.62 -1.61
CA PRO A 14 -1.49 -14.73 -2.53
C PRO A 14 -1.20 -14.01 -3.85
N ALA A 15 -1.63 -14.58 -4.97
CA ALA A 15 -1.33 -14.05 -6.30
C ALA A 15 -1.88 -12.62 -6.50
N GLU A 16 -3.01 -12.27 -5.89
CA GLU A 16 -3.57 -10.91 -5.91
C GLU A 16 -2.61 -9.88 -5.29
N ARG A 17 -1.92 -10.28 -4.20
CA ARG A 17 -0.90 -9.46 -3.54
C ARG A 17 0.31 -9.26 -4.45
N LEU A 18 0.76 -10.32 -5.12
CA LEU A 18 1.86 -10.25 -6.08
C LEU A 18 1.50 -9.46 -7.35
N LYS A 19 0.22 -9.45 -7.75
CA LYS A 19 -0.26 -8.59 -8.85
C LYS A 19 -0.24 -7.12 -8.47
N ALA A 20 -0.71 -6.77 -7.27
CA ALA A 20 -0.74 -5.38 -6.79
C ALA A 20 0.66 -4.86 -6.40
N LEU A 21 1.49 -5.74 -5.84
CA LEU A 21 2.81 -5.43 -5.31
C LEU A 21 3.80 -6.53 -5.74
N PRO A 22 4.27 -6.52 -6.99
CA PRO A 22 5.15 -7.57 -7.52
C PRO A 22 6.50 -7.64 -6.83
N GLU A 23 6.91 -6.59 -6.13
CA GLU A 23 8.19 -6.49 -5.42
C GLU A 23 8.10 -7.05 -3.98
N THR A 24 6.89 -7.30 -3.46
CA THR A 24 6.71 -7.69 -2.05
C THR A 24 7.23 -9.10 -1.75
N LYS A 25 7.87 -9.22 -0.59
CA LYS A 25 8.37 -10.47 -0.01
C LYS A 25 7.54 -10.92 1.19
N ARG A 26 6.46 -10.20 1.51
CA ARG A 26 5.60 -10.45 2.68
C ARG A 26 4.16 -10.78 2.28
N CYS A 27 3.55 -11.72 3.00
CA CYS A 27 2.12 -11.99 2.86
C CYS A 27 1.28 -10.83 3.45
N VAL A 28 -0.02 -10.82 3.15
CA VAL A 28 -0.97 -9.79 3.63
C VAL A 28 -0.94 -9.68 5.15
N GLU A 29 -0.97 -10.83 5.86
CA GLU A 29 -1.04 -10.85 7.33
C GLU A 29 0.22 -10.25 7.97
N CYS A 30 1.40 -10.75 7.58
CA CYS A 30 2.65 -10.25 8.13
C CYS A 30 2.90 -8.78 7.76
N ALA A 31 2.48 -8.34 6.57
CA ALA A 31 2.56 -6.93 6.19
C ALA A 31 1.60 -6.04 6.99
N ARG A 32 0.46 -6.58 7.46
CA ARG A 32 -0.52 -5.87 8.30
C ARG A 32 -0.03 -5.73 9.75
N GLU A 33 0.64 -6.74 10.29
CA GLU A 33 1.16 -6.73 11.66
C GLU A 33 2.51 -6.01 11.80
N LYS A 34 3.46 -6.28 10.89
CA LYS A 34 4.85 -5.80 10.99
C LYS A 34 5.21 -4.70 9.99
N GLY A 35 4.25 -4.29 9.16
CA GLY A 35 4.49 -3.37 8.06
C GLY A 35 4.99 -4.07 6.79
N SER A 36 4.85 -3.40 5.65
CA SER A 36 5.31 -3.86 4.34
C SER A 36 6.84 -3.81 4.24
N ASP A 37 7.46 -4.73 3.50
CA ASP A 37 8.87 -4.65 3.10
C ASP A 37 9.14 -3.55 2.06
N ILE A 38 8.07 -3.00 1.50
CA ILE A 38 8.12 -2.00 0.43
C ILE A 38 8.38 -0.63 1.04
N VAL A 39 9.58 -0.13 0.81
CA VAL A 39 9.94 1.27 1.09
C VAL A 39 9.47 2.12 -0.09
N ALA A 40 8.17 2.41 -0.13
CA ALA A 40 7.69 3.48 -1.00
C ALA A 40 8.15 4.81 -0.39
N ARG A 41 8.71 5.71 -1.20
CA ARG A 41 8.81 7.12 -0.77
C ARG A 41 7.42 7.54 -0.31
N ARG A 42 7.31 8.20 0.85
CA ARG A 42 6.11 8.99 1.19
C ARG A 42 6.03 10.06 0.11
N SER A 43 5.45 9.73 -1.04
CA SER A 43 4.85 10.74 -1.90
C SER A 43 3.82 11.39 -1.00
N GLU A 44 4.01 12.67 -0.79
CA GLU A 44 3.12 13.50 0.00
C GLU A 44 1.74 13.33 -0.62
N ILE A 45 0.91 12.47 -0.03
CA ILE A 45 -0.54 12.48 -0.26
C ILE A 45 -1.03 13.73 0.47
N GLY A 46 -0.59 14.89 -0.01
CA GLY A 46 -1.09 16.20 0.31
C GLY A 46 -1.92 16.62 -0.88
N MET A 47 -3.22 16.79 -0.66
CA MET A 47 -4.03 17.53 -1.61
C MET A 47 -3.47 18.95 -1.62
N ASP A 48 -3.19 19.49 -2.81
CA ASP A 48 -2.74 20.87 -2.93
C ASP A 48 -3.69 21.79 -2.15
N ILE A 49 -3.12 22.75 -1.42
CA ILE A 49 -3.88 23.54 -0.44
C ILE A 49 -4.99 24.35 -1.11
N ASP A 50 -4.84 24.69 -2.38
CA ASP A 50 -5.86 25.39 -3.16
C ASP A 50 -7.01 24.45 -3.50
N THR A 51 -6.71 23.18 -3.83
CA THR A 51 -7.75 22.15 -4.04
C THR A 51 -8.55 21.88 -2.76
N TYR A 52 -7.91 21.89 -1.59
CA TYR A 52 -8.61 21.74 -0.31
C TYR A 52 -9.57 22.91 -0.03
N LYS A 53 -9.17 24.14 -0.37
CA LYS A 53 -10.00 25.33 -0.19
C LYS A 53 -11.19 25.37 -1.14
N ASP A 54 -11.01 24.96 -2.41
CA ASP A 54 -12.11 24.90 -3.39
C ASP A 54 -13.22 23.95 -2.94
N LEU A 55 -12.86 22.76 -2.43
CA LEU A 55 -13.85 21.80 -1.91
C LEU A 55 -14.60 22.33 -0.69
N LEU A 56 -13.94 23.09 0.19
CA LEU A 56 -14.60 23.73 1.33
C LEU A 56 -15.48 24.92 0.93
N GLY A 57 -15.10 25.66 -0.12
CA GLY A 57 -15.89 26.76 -0.67
C GLY A 57 -17.20 26.27 -1.29
N ALA A 58 -17.18 25.13 -1.98
CA ALA A 58 -18.35 24.54 -2.62
C ALA A 58 -19.47 24.10 -1.66
N ILE A 59 -19.18 23.92 -0.37
CA ILE A 59 -20.16 23.48 0.65
C ILE A 59 -20.94 24.66 1.27
N ARG A 60 -20.52 25.91 1.00
CA ARG A 60 -21.09 27.12 1.60
C ARG A 60 -22.01 27.94 0.68
N SER A 61 -22.44 27.40 -0.47
CA SER A 61 -23.35 28.09 -1.40
C SER A 61 -24.79 27.60 -1.34
#